data_AF-A0A7W8KGT2-F1
#
_entry.id   AF-A0A7W8KGT2-F1
#
_cell.length_a   1.000
_cell.length_b   1.000
_cell.length_c   1.000
_cell.angle_alpha   90.00
_cell.angle_beta   90.00
_cell.angle_gamma   90.00
#
_symmetry.space_group_name_H-M   'P 1'
#
loop_
_entity.id
_entity.type
_entity.pdbx_description
1 polymer ?
#
loop_
_entity_poly.entity_id
_entity_poly.type
_entity_poly.pdbx_seq_one_letter_code
_entity_poly.pdbx_strand_id
1 'polypeptide(L)'
;MTPDVLIVIFAGVLGLLVGSFSNVLIWRLPRHESIAFPPSHCPTCDHRLGVPDLVPVVSWLSLGGKCRYCRAPIKARYPVVEVLTGLGYAVIALLFPPLTVGWGALGLMVLFTLLLVGSAIDLDTFTIPDELTLPGVAVGLLFGFLNGRAGVGTLPDLAGAVQGALLGAGVLVAINQFGSWVLRRFRERSYPEQPIGYQQISVGLLAGAWLGPWWGIGVGVLSALVNVAARRVVRVPEFLTLGGLLLSLVLGSAGTGPGMILMVQGALAAAGGVSLVAGVYWWLRREPEAEADGVDAAEDPYDASAMGFGDVKLAAVIGAFLGWERLLVALVVAVFAGAVLGLLQLAMKRENRVKFGPYLALGAVIALIWGQGWVQGYRSMLGL
;
A
#
# COMPACT_ATOMS: atom_id res chain seq x y z
N MET A 1 -24.67 24.10 17.95
CA MET A 1 -24.06 23.15 17.00
C MET A 1 -24.63 21.78 17.30
N THR A 2 -25.06 21.01 16.31
CA THR A 2 -25.43 19.61 16.53
C THR A 2 -24.19 18.82 16.97
N PRO A 3 -24.34 17.71 17.71
CA PRO A 3 -23.22 16.85 18.11
C PRO A 3 -22.34 16.44 16.93
N ASP A 4 -22.94 16.19 15.76
CA ASP A 4 -22.22 15.79 14.55
C ASP A 4 -21.26 16.88 14.04
N VAL A 5 -21.68 18.15 14.08
CA VAL A 5 -20.83 19.28 13.66
C VAL A 5 -19.64 19.43 14.59
N LEU A 6 -19.83 19.24 15.90
CA LEU A 6 -18.73 19.29 16.87
C LEU A 6 -17.73 18.15 16.63
N ILE A 7 -18.20 16.96 16.31
CA ILE A 7 -17.34 15.81 15.99
C ILE A 7 -16.53 16.07 14.71
N VAL A 8 -17.14 16.63 13.67
CA VAL A 8 -16.43 16.98 12.42
C VAL A 8 -15.37 18.05 12.66
N ILE A 9 -15.69 19.09 13.43
CA ILE A 9 -14.71 20.13 13.80
C ILE A 9 -13.57 19.53 14.60
N PHE A 10 -13.88 18.71 15.61
CA PHE A 10 -12.88 18.04 16.42
C PHE A 10 -11.97 17.12 15.57
N ALA A 11 -12.55 16.32 14.67
CA ALA A 11 -11.81 15.48 13.75
C ALA A 11 -10.90 16.31 12.84
N GLY A 12 -11.38 17.44 12.32
CA GLY A 12 -10.56 18.36 11.52
C GLY A 12 -9.38 18.94 12.29
N VAL A 13 -9.60 19.38 13.53
CA VAL A 13 -8.53 19.89 14.41
C VAL A 13 -7.52 18.78 14.74
N LEU A 14 -8.01 17.58 15.07
CA LEU A 14 -7.15 16.42 15.29
C LEU A 14 -6.34 16.09 14.02
N GLY A 15 -6.95 16.17 12.85
CA GLY A 15 -6.28 15.96 11.56
C GLY A 15 -5.19 16.98 11.30
N LEU A 16 -5.37 18.25 11.66
CA LEU A 16 -4.30 19.26 11.59
C LEU A 16 -3.10 18.89 12.48
N LEU A 17 -3.35 18.42 13.71
CA LEU A 17 -2.29 17.97 14.63
C LEU A 17 -1.57 16.73 14.11
N VAL A 18 -2.33 15.74 13.62
CA VAL A 18 -1.77 14.53 13.01
C VAL A 18 -0.99 14.88 11.75
N GLY A 19 -1.45 15.83 10.92
CA GLY A 19 -0.74 16.29 9.73
C GLY A 19 0.60 16.96 10.05
N SER A 20 0.70 17.69 11.16
CA SER A 20 1.97 18.21 11.66
C SER A 20 2.94 17.07 12.03
N PHE A 21 2.43 16.01 12.66
CA PHE A 21 3.21 14.79 12.90
C PHE A 21 3.54 14.03 11.60
N SER A 22 2.65 14.01 10.61
CA SER A 22 2.90 13.39 9.30
C SER A 22 4.12 13.99 8.60
N ASN A 23 4.36 15.31 8.74
CA ASN A 23 5.59 15.94 8.24
C ASN A 23 6.86 15.35 8.88
N VAL A 24 6.81 14.96 10.15
CA VAL A 24 7.93 14.27 10.82
C VAL A 24 8.15 12.89 10.21
N LEU A 25 7.08 12.12 10.00
CA LEU A 25 7.15 10.79 9.38
C LEU A 25 7.74 10.86 7.97
N ILE A 26 7.23 11.77 7.15
CA ILE A 26 7.68 12.00 5.77
C ILE A 26 9.18 12.31 5.70
N TRP A 27 9.70 13.07 6.67
CA TRP A 27 11.12 13.42 6.70
C TRP A 27 12.00 12.27 7.23
N ARG A 28 11.60 11.63 8.34
CA ARG A 28 12.46 10.73 9.12
C ARG A 28 12.42 9.28 8.67
N LEU A 29 11.27 8.76 8.26
CA LEU A 29 11.13 7.35 7.88
C LEU A 29 12.09 6.97 6.74
N PRO A 30 12.20 7.72 5.63
CA PRO A 30 13.10 7.35 4.53
C PRO A 30 14.58 7.42 4.89
N ARG A 31 14.91 8.05 6.03
CA ARG A 31 16.29 8.22 6.54
C ARG A 31 16.60 7.23 7.67
N HIS A 32 15.66 6.36 8.02
CA HIS A 32 15.73 5.48 9.19
C HIS A 32 16.08 6.23 10.50
N GLU A 33 15.65 7.48 10.61
CA GLU A 33 15.82 8.29 11.81
C GLU A 33 14.75 7.96 12.85
N SER A 34 15.08 8.15 14.12
CA SER A 34 14.11 7.98 15.21
C SER A 34 12.97 8.98 15.10
N ILE A 35 11.74 8.48 15.15
CA ILE A 35 10.51 9.29 15.06
C ILE A 35 10.31 10.13 16.33
N ALA A 36 10.75 9.64 17.49
CA ALA A 36 10.50 10.26 18.78
C ALA A 36 11.59 11.26 19.21
N PHE A 37 12.86 11.01 18.85
CA PHE A 37 14.00 11.81 19.32
C PHE A 37 15.02 12.03 18.20
N PRO A 38 15.61 13.23 18.05
CA PRO A 38 15.41 14.46 18.84
C PRO A 38 14.08 15.17 18.53
N PRO A 39 13.67 16.20 19.31
CA PRO A 39 12.51 17.03 18.99
C PRO A 39 12.61 17.71 17.61
N SER A 40 11.48 18.22 17.12
CA SER A 40 11.43 18.99 15.87
C SER A 40 12.33 20.23 15.94
N HIS A 41 13.16 20.42 14.91
CA HIS A 41 14.14 21.49 14.80
C HIS A 41 14.08 22.14 13.41
N CYS A 42 14.61 23.36 13.29
CA CYS A 42 14.75 24.02 11.99
C CYS A 42 15.93 23.41 11.22
N PRO A 43 15.77 23.01 9.94
CA PRO A 43 16.86 22.39 9.17
C PRO A 43 17.99 23.35 8.79
N THR A 44 17.81 24.67 8.98
CA THR A 44 18.83 25.68 8.62
C THR A 44 19.65 26.15 9.81
N CYS A 45 19.00 26.41 10.95
CA CYS A 45 19.70 26.92 12.14
C CYS A 45 19.77 25.93 13.30
N ASP A 46 19.22 24.73 13.12
CA ASP A 46 19.15 23.66 14.13
C ASP A 46 18.48 24.07 15.45
N HIS A 47 17.75 25.18 15.46
CA HIS A 47 17.02 25.63 16.64
C HIS A 47 15.84 24.69 16.91
N ARG A 48 15.72 24.24 18.16
CA ARG A 48 14.58 23.44 18.63
C ARG A 48 13.29 24.26 18.56
N LEU A 49 12.29 23.75 17.86
CA LEU A 49 11.01 24.43 17.70
C LEU A 49 10.18 24.35 19.00
N GLY A 50 9.59 25.47 19.40
CA GLY A 50 8.68 25.53 20.52
C GLY A 50 7.26 25.14 20.13
N VAL A 51 6.38 24.93 21.12
CA VAL A 51 4.94 24.71 20.91
C VAL A 51 4.29 25.73 19.96
N PRO A 52 4.52 27.06 20.06
CA PRO A 52 3.89 28.02 19.14
C PRO A 52 4.38 27.89 17.69
N ASP A 53 5.54 27.30 17.45
CA ASP A 53 6.05 27.06 16.09
C ASP A 53 5.43 25.80 15.47
N LEU A 54 4.91 24.90 16.31
CA LEU A 54 4.29 23.63 15.92
C LEU A 54 2.77 23.73 15.76
N VAL A 55 2.15 24.89 16.00
CA VAL A 55 0.70 25.08 15.77
C VAL A 55 0.42 24.96 14.28
N PRO A 56 -0.27 23.91 13.81
CA PRO A 56 -0.41 23.61 12.39
C PRO A 56 -1.06 24.78 11.64
N VAL A 57 -0.56 25.10 10.44
CA VAL A 57 -1.01 26.13 9.51
C VAL A 57 -0.85 27.56 10.03
N VAL A 58 -1.29 27.82 11.27
CA VAL A 58 -1.29 29.13 11.91
C VAL A 58 0.14 29.63 12.15
N SER A 59 1.06 28.76 12.58
CA SER A 59 2.46 29.16 12.79
C SER A 59 3.10 29.61 11.47
N TRP A 60 2.88 28.87 10.39
CA TRP A 60 3.41 29.20 9.06
C TRP A 60 2.81 30.49 8.51
N LEU A 61 1.49 30.68 8.60
CA LEU A 61 0.81 31.89 8.13
C LEU A 61 1.25 33.13 8.91
N SER A 62 1.29 33.05 10.24
CA SER A 62 1.68 34.17 11.10
C SER A 62 3.14 34.60 10.93
N LEU A 63 4.03 33.67 10.58
CA LEU A 63 5.45 33.94 10.33
C LEU A 63 5.74 34.32 8.86
N GLY A 64 4.72 34.36 8.00
CA GLY A 64 4.87 34.63 6.57
C GLY A 64 5.71 33.58 5.85
N GLY A 65 5.59 32.32 6.26
CA GLY A 65 6.33 31.18 5.70
C GLY A 65 7.83 31.20 5.98
N LYS A 66 8.27 31.87 7.05
CA LYS A 66 9.68 31.96 7.44
C LYS A 66 9.89 31.41 8.86
N CYS A 67 11.07 30.88 9.14
CA CYS A 67 11.45 30.51 10.50
C CYS A 67 11.44 31.75 11.41
N ARG A 68 10.95 31.59 12.65
CA ARG A 68 10.93 32.63 13.68
C ARG A 68 12.34 33.14 14.04
N TYR A 69 13.32 32.24 14.04
CA TYR A 69 14.68 32.51 14.56
C TYR A 69 15.66 32.95 13.48
N CYS A 70 15.78 32.19 12.39
CA CYS A 70 16.75 32.45 11.33
C CYS A 70 16.16 33.10 10.07
N ARG A 71 14.83 33.31 10.01
CA ARG A 71 14.10 33.85 8.85
C ARG A 71 14.22 33.05 7.55
N ALA A 72 14.84 31.87 7.58
CA ALA A 72 14.91 30.97 6.43
C ALA A 72 13.50 30.58 5.97
N PRO A 73 13.25 30.43 4.65
CA PRO A 73 11.94 30.07 4.13
C PRO A 73 11.57 28.63 4.52
N ILE A 74 10.32 28.44 4.97
CA ILE A 74 9.72 27.14 5.27
C ILE A 74 8.90 26.70 4.05
N LYS A 75 9.19 25.50 3.52
CA LYS A 75 8.52 24.95 2.33
C LYS A 75 6.99 24.89 2.53
N ALA A 76 6.22 25.26 1.51
CA ALA A 76 4.74 25.23 1.56
C ALA A 76 4.16 23.81 1.72
N ARG A 77 4.97 22.76 1.50
CA ARG A 77 4.58 21.36 1.74
C ARG A 77 4.08 21.12 3.16
N TYR A 78 4.70 21.73 4.17
CA TYR A 78 4.35 21.53 5.57
C TYR A 78 2.88 21.89 5.86
N PRO A 79 2.43 23.15 5.61
CA PRO A 79 1.03 23.51 5.81
C PRO A 79 0.09 22.81 4.83
N VAL A 80 0.54 22.41 3.63
CA VAL A 80 -0.29 21.63 2.70
C VAL A 80 -0.63 20.25 3.28
N VAL A 81 0.36 19.52 3.80
CA VAL A 81 0.14 18.21 4.45
C VAL A 81 -0.80 18.37 5.65
N GLU A 82 -0.59 19.40 6.47
CA GLU A 82 -1.46 19.70 7.62
C GLU A 82 -2.91 19.92 7.20
N VAL A 83 -3.15 20.82 6.23
CA VAL A 83 -4.48 21.12 5.71
C VAL A 83 -5.13 19.89 5.07
N LEU A 84 -4.39 19.12 4.27
CA LEU A 84 -4.91 17.90 3.65
C LEU A 84 -5.34 16.87 4.69
N THR A 85 -4.57 16.66 5.76
CA THR A 85 -4.97 15.76 6.86
C THR A 85 -6.17 16.30 7.63
N GLY A 86 -6.20 17.59 7.94
CA GLY A 86 -7.34 18.23 8.60
C GLY A 86 -8.63 18.10 7.80
N LEU A 87 -8.59 18.42 6.50
CA LEU A 87 -9.74 18.27 5.60
C LEU A 87 -10.13 16.81 5.41
N GLY A 88 -9.16 15.92 5.23
CA GLY A 88 -9.40 14.48 5.10
C GLY A 88 -10.15 13.92 6.30
N TYR A 89 -9.72 14.25 7.52
CA TYR A 89 -10.38 13.79 8.76
C TYR A 89 -11.78 14.37 8.90
N ALA A 90 -11.97 15.66 8.59
CA ALA A 90 -13.29 16.30 8.62
C ALA A 90 -14.26 15.65 7.61
N VAL A 91 -13.81 15.39 6.38
CA VAL A 91 -14.61 14.72 5.35
C VAL A 91 -14.94 13.28 5.75
N ILE A 92 -13.97 12.53 6.29
CA ILE A 92 -14.20 11.17 6.78
C ILE A 92 -15.22 11.17 7.94
N ALA A 93 -15.11 12.09 8.90
CA ALA A 93 -16.07 12.20 10.00
C ALA A 93 -17.48 12.60 9.52
N LEU A 94 -17.58 13.36 8.42
CA LEU A 94 -18.86 13.73 7.81
C LEU A 94 -19.51 12.57 7.06
N LEU A 95 -18.74 11.82 6.27
CA LEU A 95 -19.23 10.72 5.44
C LEU A 95 -19.41 9.41 6.22
N PHE A 96 -18.60 9.19 7.24
CA PHE A 96 -18.61 8.02 8.12
C PHE A 96 -18.72 8.48 9.58
N PRO A 97 -19.92 8.91 10.03
CA PRO A 97 -20.09 9.46 11.37
C PRO A 97 -19.60 8.48 12.46
N PRO A 98 -18.68 8.89 13.35
CA PRO A 98 -18.13 8.01 14.39
C PRO A 98 -19.20 7.41 15.32
N LEU A 99 -20.33 8.09 15.50
CA LEU A 99 -21.46 7.57 16.27
C LEU A 99 -22.18 6.38 15.60
N THR A 100 -22.01 6.21 14.28
CA THR A 100 -22.63 5.14 13.49
C THR A 100 -21.64 4.03 13.13
N VAL A 101 -20.42 4.41 12.75
CA VAL A 101 -19.37 3.48 12.28
C VAL A 101 -18.40 3.10 13.41
N GLY A 102 -18.55 3.71 14.60
CA GLY A 102 -17.72 3.44 15.77
C GLY A 102 -16.24 3.65 15.50
N TRP A 103 -15.42 2.66 15.88
CA TRP A 103 -13.97 2.65 15.69
C TRP A 103 -13.55 2.64 14.21
N GLY A 104 -14.45 2.25 13.29
CA GLY A 104 -14.15 2.21 11.86
C GLY A 104 -13.84 3.58 11.28
N ALA A 105 -14.45 4.66 11.79
CA ALA A 105 -14.13 6.02 11.37
C ALA A 105 -12.68 6.41 11.70
N LEU A 106 -12.20 6.03 12.89
CA LEU A 106 -10.79 6.21 13.28
C LEU A 106 -9.87 5.37 12.38
N GLY A 107 -10.28 4.14 12.03
CA GLY A 107 -9.54 3.31 11.08
C GLY A 107 -9.37 3.98 9.72
N LEU A 108 -10.43 4.57 9.16
CA LEU A 108 -10.36 5.31 7.89
C LEU A 108 -9.46 6.55 7.97
N MET A 109 -9.46 7.26 9.11
CA MET A 109 -8.55 8.38 9.38
C MET A 109 -7.07 7.93 9.41
N VAL A 110 -6.79 6.80 10.05
CA VAL A 110 -5.45 6.19 10.04
C VAL A 110 -5.05 5.78 8.62
N LEU A 111 -5.93 5.10 7.88
CA LEU A 111 -5.69 4.76 6.47
C LEU A 111 -5.35 6.01 5.66
N PHE A 112 -6.15 7.07 5.76
CA PHE A 112 -5.89 8.33 5.05
C PHE A 112 -4.49 8.89 5.36
N THR A 113 -4.09 8.85 6.63
CA THR A 113 -2.75 9.30 7.05
C THR A 113 -1.65 8.43 6.44
N LEU A 114 -1.80 7.10 6.46
CA LEU A 114 -0.85 6.17 5.84
C LEU A 114 -0.72 6.42 4.33
N LEU A 115 -1.85 6.61 3.63
CA LEU A 115 -1.88 6.93 2.21
C LEU A 115 -1.20 8.26 1.89
N LEU A 116 -1.47 9.31 2.67
CA LEU A 116 -0.88 10.63 2.47
C LEU A 116 0.64 10.61 2.72
N VAL A 117 1.07 10.01 3.83
CA VAL A 117 2.50 9.88 4.18
C VAL A 117 3.23 9.02 3.15
N GLY A 118 2.67 7.86 2.79
CA GLY A 118 3.26 6.95 1.80
C GLY A 118 3.39 7.61 0.43
N SER A 119 2.35 8.32 -0.03
CA SER A 119 2.40 9.08 -1.29
C SER A 119 3.44 10.18 -1.26
N ALA A 120 3.53 10.91 -0.15
CA ALA A 120 4.48 12.00 0.00
C ALA A 120 5.93 11.50 0.03
N ILE A 121 6.19 10.35 0.66
CA ILE A 121 7.50 9.69 0.65
C ILE A 121 7.83 9.17 -0.75
N ASP A 122 6.89 8.46 -1.39
CA ASP A 122 7.11 7.93 -2.74
C ASP A 122 7.45 9.07 -3.73
N LEU A 123 6.72 10.19 -3.66
CA LEU A 123 7.00 11.42 -4.43
C LEU A 123 8.39 12.00 -4.21
N ASP A 124 9.08 11.68 -3.12
CA ASP A 124 10.48 12.08 -2.89
C ASP A 124 11.47 10.99 -3.27
N THR A 125 11.24 9.72 -2.87
CA THR A 125 12.27 8.67 -2.87
C THR A 125 12.02 7.50 -3.81
N PHE A 126 10.87 7.41 -4.49
CA PHE A 126 10.47 6.24 -5.31
C PHE A 126 10.30 4.94 -4.50
N THR A 127 10.22 5.04 -3.18
CA THR A 127 10.12 3.89 -2.28
C THR A 127 9.05 4.15 -1.23
N ILE A 128 8.45 3.07 -0.71
CA ILE A 128 7.47 3.16 0.38
C ILE A 128 7.98 2.31 1.54
N PRO A 129 8.36 2.92 2.68
CA PRO A 129 9.04 2.23 3.76
C PRO A 129 8.18 1.15 4.42
N ASP A 130 8.83 0.05 4.79
CA ASP A 130 8.25 -1.06 5.51
C ASP A 130 7.68 -0.67 6.87
N GLU A 131 8.32 0.28 7.54
CA GLU A 131 7.90 0.83 8.83
C GLU A 131 6.52 1.51 8.74
N LEU A 132 6.07 1.87 7.53
CA LEU A 132 4.75 2.42 7.29
C LEU A 132 3.72 1.35 6.90
N THR A 133 4.10 0.45 5.98
CA THR A 133 3.13 -0.45 5.33
C THR A 133 2.83 -1.70 6.15
N LEU A 134 3.83 -2.38 6.70
CA LEU A 134 3.60 -3.62 7.47
C LEU A 134 2.86 -3.37 8.79
N PRO A 135 3.22 -2.36 9.61
CA PRO A 135 2.38 -1.93 10.73
C PRO A 135 0.99 -1.47 10.26
N GLY A 136 0.91 -0.82 9.09
CA GLY A 136 -0.35 -0.44 8.46
C GLY A 136 -1.29 -1.64 8.22
N VAL A 137 -0.78 -2.76 7.71
CA VAL A 137 -1.56 -4.00 7.53
C VAL A 137 -2.06 -4.50 8.88
N ALA A 138 -1.19 -4.57 9.89
CA ALA A 138 -1.55 -5.02 11.22
C ALA A 138 -2.65 -4.14 11.86
N VAL A 139 -2.55 -2.82 11.70
CA VAL A 139 -3.56 -1.88 12.18
C VAL A 139 -4.88 -2.04 11.40
N GLY A 140 -4.82 -2.28 10.09
CA GLY A 140 -6.02 -2.58 9.29
C GLY A 140 -6.75 -3.84 9.77
N LEU A 141 -6.01 -4.91 10.05
CA LEU A 141 -6.58 -6.14 10.61
C LEU A 141 -7.18 -5.92 12.00
N LEU A 142 -6.54 -5.10 12.85
CA LEU A 142 -7.07 -4.71 14.16
C LEU A 142 -8.41 -3.97 14.01
N PHE A 143 -8.52 -3.01 13.09
CA PHE A 143 -9.78 -2.33 12.83
C PHE A 143 -10.84 -3.27 12.25
N GLY A 144 -10.46 -4.21 11.37
CA GLY A 144 -11.39 -5.25 10.90
C GLY A 144 -11.96 -6.08 12.04
N PHE A 145 -11.13 -6.47 13.02
CA PHE A 145 -11.59 -7.14 14.23
C PHE A 145 -12.55 -6.28 15.08
N LEU A 146 -12.23 -4.99 15.27
CA LEU A 146 -13.09 -4.07 16.00
C LEU A 146 -14.43 -3.81 15.30
N ASN A 147 -14.44 -3.71 13.97
CA ASN A 147 -15.65 -3.54 13.16
C ASN A 147 -16.57 -4.75 13.30
N GLY A 148 -16.01 -5.97 13.24
CA GLY A 148 -16.76 -7.21 13.45
C GLY A 148 -17.37 -7.29 14.85
N ARG A 149 -16.62 -6.88 15.88
CA ARG A 149 -17.12 -6.78 17.28
C ARG A 149 -18.24 -5.75 17.45
N ALA A 150 -18.17 -4.65 16.72
CA ALA A 150 -19.14 -3.56 16.79
C ALA A 150 -20.36 -3.78 15.87
N GLY A 151 -20.36 -4.81 15.03
CA GLY A 151 -21.46 -5.08 14.09
C GLY A 151 -21.55 -4.06 12.94
N VAL A 152 -20.44 -3.42 12.58
CA VAL A 152 -20.41 -2.39 11.53
C VAL A 152 -20.41 -3.06 10.16
N GLY A 153 -21.57 -3.15 9.51
CA GLY A 153 -21.72 -3.82 8.22
C GLY A 153 -21.17 -3.06 7.00
N THR A 154 -20.75 -1.79 7.16
CA THR A 154 -20.27 -0.96 6.04
C THR A 154 -18.79 -1.16 5.73
N LEU A 155 -18.00 -1.60 6.71
CA LEU A 155 -16.56 -1.81 6.62
C LEU A 155 -16.24 -3.30 6.79
N PRO A 156 -15.08 -3.78 6.29
CA PRO A 156 -14.72 -5.19 6.44
C PRO A 156 -14.61 -5.58 7.91
N ASP A 157 -15.08 -6.78 8.23
CA ASP A 157 -14.76 -7.48 9.47
C ASP A 157 -13.36 -8.10 9.38
N LEU A 158 -12.93 -8.88 10.38
CA LEU A 158 -11.59 -9.48 10.38
C LEU A 158 -11.37 -10.40 9.16
N ALA A 159 -12.37 -11.20 8.80
CA ALA A 159 -12.26 -12.11 7.65
C ALA A 159 -12.14 -11.32 6.34
N GLY A 160 -12.97 -10.30 6.15
CA GLY A 160 -12.91 -9.39 5.00
C GLY A 160 -11.60 -8.59 4.94
N ALA A 161 -11.05 -8.19 6.09
CA ALA A 161 -9.77 -7.49 6.18
C ALA A 161 -8.59 -8.40 5.80
N VAL A 162 -8.57 -9.64 6.31
CA VAL A 162 -7.56 -10.64 5.91
C VAL A 162 -7.66 -10.93 4.41
N GLN A 163 -8.87 -11.21 3.91
CA GLN A 163 -9.08 -11.48 2.49
C GLN A 163 -8.67 -10.28 1.62
N GLY A 164 -9.05 -9.07 2.02
CA GLY A 164 -8.69 -7.83 1.33
C GLY A 164 -7.18 -7.62 1.29
N ALA A 165 -6.48 -7.81 2.42
CA ALA A 165 -5.02 -7.69 2.49
C ALA A 165 -4.31 -8.70 1.57
N LEU A 166 -4.74 -9.97 1.62
CA LEU A 166 -4.18 -11.04 0.80
C LEU A 166 -4.42 -10.80 -0.70
N LEU A 167 -5.64 -10.41 -1.09
CA LEU A 167 -5.95 -10.10 -2.49
C LEU A 167 -5.26 -8.82 -2.98
N GLY A 168 -5.11 -7.80 -2.12
CA GLY A 168 -4.39 -6.56 -2.44
C GLY A 168 -2.93 -6.80 -2.76
N ALA A 169 -2.21 -7.45 -1.84
CA ALA A 169 -0.85 -7.88 -2.10
C ALA A 169 -0.78 -8.82 -3.31
N GLY A 170 -1.70 -9.78 -3.38
CA GLY A 170 -1.76 -10.80 -4.43
C GLY A 170 -1.88 -10.24 -5.84
N VAL A 171 -2.77 -9.27 -6.06
CA VAL A 171 -2.99 -8.66 -7.38
C VAL A 171 -1.77 -7.88 -7.82
N LEU A 172 -1.23 -7.00 -6.97
CA LEU A 172 -0.06 -6.20 -7.38
C LEU A 172 1.19 -7.05 -7.54
N VAL A 173 1.43 -8.05 -6.68
CA VAL A 173 2.58 -8.93 -6.85
C VAL A 173 2.45 -9.81 -8.08
N ALA A 174 1.24 -10.26 -8.43
CA ALA A 174 1.01 -10.99 -9.68
C ALA A 174 1.28 -10.09 -10.90
N ILE A 175 0.79 -8.84 -10.89
CA ILE A 175 1.12 -7.86 -11.94
C ILE A 175 2.62 -7.66 -12.03
N ASN A 176 3.32 -7.51 -10.90
CA ASN A 176 4.76 -7.36 -10.89
C ASN A 176 5.47 -8.59 -11.48
N GLN A 177 5.09 -9.80 -11.08
CA GLN A 177 5.71 -11.04 -11.56
C GLN A 177 5.53 -11.24 -13.06
N PHE A 178 4.30 -11.11 -13.56
CA PHE A 178 4.02 -11.24 -14.99
C PHE A 178 4.64 -10.09 -15.79
N GLY A 179 4.55 -8.85 -15.30
CA GLY A 179 5.15 -7.69 -15.95
C GLY A 179 6.67 -7.82 -16.07
N SER A 180 7.33 -8.18 -14.98
CA SER A 180 8.80 -8.34 -14.95
C SER A 180 9.25 -9.49 -15.85
N TRP A 181 8.49 -10.59 -15.89
CA TRP A 181 8.77 -11.71 -16.79
C TRP A 181 8.66 -11.31 -18.27
N VAL A 182 7.68 -10.47 -18.63
CA VAL A 182 7.52 -9.92 -19.98
C VAL A 182 8.64 -8.91 -20.31
N LEU A 183 8.99 -8.02 -19.39
CA LEU A 183 10.08 -7.04 -19.57
C LEU A 183 11.43 -7.73 -19.83
N ARG A 184 11.68 -8.85 -19.15
CA ARG A 184 12.86 -9.71 -19.36
C ARG A 184 12.77 -10.58 -20.61
N ARG A 185 11.74 -10.41 -21.46
CA ARG A 185 11.47 -11.24 -22.66
C ARG A 185 11.41 -12.74 -22.34
N PHE A 186 10.70 -13.10 -21.28
CA PHE A 186 10.53 -14.47 -20.78
C PHE A 186 11.82 -15.14 -20.28
N ARG A 187 12.87 -14.36 -19.99
CA ARG A 187 14.08 -14.87 -19.34
C ARG A 187 13.90 -14.97 -17.83
N GLU A 188 14.59 -15.95 -17.24
CA GLU A 188 14.62 -16.16 -15.79
C GLU A 188 15.43 -15.06 -15.08
N ARG A 189 15.08 -14.82 -13.81
CA ARG A 189 15.84 -13.92 -12.93
C ARG A 189 17.26 -14.41 -12.69
N SER A 190 18.21 -13.48 -12.67
CA SER A 190 19.64 -13.82 -12.55
C SER A 190 20.05 -14.05 -11.09
N TYR A 191 19.53 -13.22 -10.18
CA TYR A 191 19.86 -13.27 -8.75
C TYR A 191 18.63 -13.65 -7.90
N PRO A 192 18.46 -14.95 -7.55
CA PRO A 192 17.39 -15.33 -6.65
C PRO A 192 17.72 -15.00 -5.20
N GLU A 193 16.83 -14.25 -4.54
CA GLU A 193 16.92 -13.85 -3.13
C GLU A 193 16.91 -15.07 -2.20
N GLN A 194 17.65 -15.00 -1.09
CA GLN A 194 17.72 -16.04 -0.08
C GLN A 194 17.14 -15.57 1.26
N PRO A 195 16.35 -16.40 1.96
CA PRO A 195 15.77 -17.70 1.58
C PRO A 195 14.38 -17.60 0.94
N ILE A 196 13.72 -16.44 1.07
CA ILE A 196 12.39 -16.16 0.52
C ILE A 196 12.49 -14.98 -0.45
N GLY A 197 11.89 -15.15 -1.62
CA GLY A 197 11.82 -14.13 -2.64
C GLY A 197 10.73 -14.38 -3.65
N TYR A 198 10.85 -13.73 -4.81
CA TYR A 198 9.86 -13.78 -5.88
C TYR A 198 9.55 -15.21 -6.38
N GLN A 199 10.50 -16.14 -6.33
CA GLN A 199 10.24 -17.54 -6.72
C GLN A 199 9.25 -18.25 -5.79
N GLN A 200 9.38 -18.05 -4.48
CA GLN A 200 8.48 -18.65 -3.49
C GLN A 200 7.07 -18.07 -3.65
N ILE A 201 6.97 -16.78 -3.99
CA ILE A 201 5.69 -16.13 -4.31
C ILE A 201 5.07 -16.79 -5.55
N SER A 202 5.81 -17.01 -6.64
CA SER A 202 5.31 -17.70 -7.84
C SER A 202 4.90 -19.15 -7.59
N VAL A 203 5.65 -19.88 -6.76
CA VAL A 203 5.30 -21.24 -6.34
C VAL A 203 4.01 -21.23 -5.53
N GLY A 204 3.90 -20.32 -4.56
CA GLY A 204 2.68 -20.15 -3.76
C GLY A 204 1.47 -19.74 -4.62
N LEU A 205 1.70 -18.92 -5.64
CA LEU A 205 0.69 -18.49 -6.60
C LEU A 205 0.14 -19.69 -7.41
N LEU A 206 1.01 -20.54 -7.96
CA LEU A 206 0.59 -21.74 -8.70
C LEU A 206 -0.09 -22.77 -7.78
N ALA A 207 0.50 -23.04 -6.62
CA ALA A 207 -0.06 -23.97 -5.65
C ALA A 207 -1.41 -23.47 -5.11
N GLY A 208 -1.54 -22.16 -4.89
CA GLY A 208 -2.78 -21.52 -4.45
C GLY A 208 -3.92 -21.66 -5.45
N ALA A 209 -3.62 -21.69 -6.75
CA ALA A 209 -4.61 -21.92 -7.79
C ALA A 209 -5.29 -23.29 -7.65
N TRP A 210 -4.54 -24.34 -7.28
CA TRP A 210 -5.07 -25.71 -7.21
C TRP A 210 -5.55 -26.11 -5.82
N LEU A 211 -4.80 -25.72 -4.79
CA LEU A 211 -4.99 -26.19 -3.41
C LEU A 211 -5.70 -25.16 -2.53
N GLY A 212 -5.97 -23.97 -3.07
CA GLY A 212 -6.54 -22.84 -2.33
C GLY A 212 -5.48 -22.02 -1.57
N PRO A 213 -5.91 -20.89 -0.98
CA PRO A 213 -4.99 -19.85 -0.50
C PRO A 213 -4.06 -20.33 0.61
N TRP A 214 -4.59 -21.02 1.62
CA TRP A 214 -3.81 -21.47 2.78
C TRP A 214 -2.74 -22.50 2.42
N TRP A 215 -3.07 -23.47 1.56
CA TRP A 215 -2.10 -24.44 1.06
C TRP A 215 -1.07 -23.78 0.14
N GLY A 216 -1.47 -22.83 -0.70
CA GLY A 216 -0.54 -22.05 -1.51
C GLY A 216 0.50 -21.31 -0.66
N ILE A 217 0.07 -20.64 0.42
CA ILE A 217 0.98 -20.00 1.39
C ILE A 217 1.91 -21.04 2.01
N GLY A 218 1.35 -22.18 2.45
CA GLY A 218 2.13 -23.27 3.03
C GLY A 218 3.21 -23.80 2.10
N VAL A 219 2.91 -24.00 0.82
CA VAL A 219 3.91 -24.46 -0.18
C VAL A 219 4.98 -23.40 -0.43
N GLY A 220 4.62 -22.11 -0.52
CA GLY A 220 5.59 -21.02 -0.67
C GLY A 220 6.56 -20.93 0.52
N VAL A 221 6.03 -21.01 1.74
CA VAL A 221 6.85 -21.02 2.98
C VAL A 221 7.69 -22.29 3.08
N LEU A 222 7.13 -23.46 2.72
CA LEU A 222 7.88 -24.72 2.69
C LEU A 222 9.05 -24.65 1.70
N SER A 223 8.84 -24.06 0.53
CA SER A 223 9.91 -23.80 -0.45
C SER A 223 11.01 -22.91 0.14
N ALA A 224 10.65 -21.87 0.90
CA ALA A 224 11.62 -21.05 1.62
C ALA A 224 12.39 -21.86 2.68
N LEU A 225 11.72 -22.72 3.44
CA LEU A 225 12.34 -23.59 4.44
C LEU A 225 13.31 -24.59 3.80
N VAL A 226 12.98 -25.12 2.62
CA VAL A 226 13.89 -25.98 1.85
C VAL A 226 15.14 -25.20 1.45
N ASN A 227 15.03 -23.93 1.03
CA ASN A 227 16.20 -23.10 0.74
C ASN A 227 17.08 -22.89 1.97
N VAL A 228 16.48 -22.63 3.13
CA VAL A 228 17.21 -22.51 4.41
C VAL A 228 17.96 -23.80 4.73
N ALA A 229 17.28 -24.95 4.65
CA ALA A 229 17.86 -26.25 4.97
C ALA A 229 18.99 -26.63 3.99
N ALA A 230 18.81 -26.34 2.71
CA ALA A 230 19.77 -26.65 1.66
C ALA A 230 20.96 -25.65 1.60
N ARG A 231 20.88 -24.52 2.32
CA ARG A 231 21.83 -23.38 2.23
C ARG A 231 22.11 -22.92 0.78
N ARG A 232 21.13 -23.12 -0.11
CA ARG A 232 21.17 -22.75 -1.52
C ARG A 232 19.76 -22.51 -2.00
N VAL A 233 19.59 -21.67 -3.02
CA VAL A 233 18.27 -21.50 -3.65
C VAL A 233 17.99 -22.69 -4.56
N VAL A 234 16.91 -23.41 -4.26
CA VAL A 234 16.33 -24.39 -5.18
C VAL A 234 15.51 -23.61 -6.22
N ARG A 235 16.11 -23.40 -7.39
CA ARG A 235 15.49 -22.63 -8.47
C ARG A 235 14.30 -23.40 -9.05
N VAL A 236 13.14 -22.76 -9.02
CA VAL A 236 11.96 -23.21 -9.75
C VAL A 236 11.77 -22.24 -10.93
N PRO A 237 11.86 -22.72 -12.18
CA PRO A 237 11.68 -21.89 -13.37
C PRO A 237 10.38 -21.07 -13.35
N GLU A 238 10.49 -19.78 -13.69
CA GLU A 238 9.32 -18.89 -13.84
C GLU A 238 8.38 -19.39 -14.93
N PHE A 239 8.91 -20.04 -15.98
CA PHE A 239 8.11 -20.67 -17.03
C PHE A 239 7.18 -21.76 -16.47
N LEU A 240 7.66 -22.58 -15.52
CA LEU A 240 6.85 -23.64 -14.91
C LEU A 240 5.81 -23.07 -13.95
N THR A 241 6.12 -22.00 -13.23
CA THR A 241 5.22 -21.41 -12.24
C THR A 241 4.20 -20.47 -12.89
N LEU A 242 4.65 -19.42 -13.57
CA LEU A 242 3.79 -18.42 -14.22
C LEU A 242 3.11 -19.00 -15.47
N GLY A 243 3.85 -19.73 -16.32
CA GLY A 243 3.26 -20.44 -17.45
C GLY A 243 2.32 -21.57 -17.01
N GLY A 244 2.70 -22.29 -15.96
CA GLY A 244 1.84 -23.29 -15.33
C GLY A 244 0.56 -22.71 -14.76
N LEU A 245 0.58 -21.50 -14.20
CA LEU A 245 -0.63 -20.81 -13.75
C LEU A 245 -1.56 -20.54 -14.95
N LEU A 246 -1.04 -19.94 -16.02
CA LEU A 246 -1.85 -19.61 -17.19
C LEU A 246 -2.52 -20.87 -17.76
N LEU A 247 -1.77 -21.98 -17.88
CA LEU A 247 -2.33 -23.27 -18.27
C LEU A 247 -3.40 -23.75 -17.28
N SER A 248 -3.14 -23.62 -15.98
CA SER A 248 -4.09 -24.00 -14.92
C SER A 248 -5.41 -23.22 -15.02
N LEU A 249 -5.36 -21.93 -15.35
CA LEU A 249 -6.56 -21.11 -15.54
C LEU A 249 -7.35 -21.52 -16.79
N VAL A 250 -6.67 -21.86 -17.89
CA VAL A 250 -7.32 -22.41 -19.10
C VAL A 250 -8.02 -23.73 -18.79
N LEU A 251 -7.34 -24.62 -18.07
CA LEU A 251 -7.90 -25.88 -17.59
C LEU A 251 -9.12 -25.65 -16.68
N GLY A 252 -9.03 -24.67 -15.77
CA GLY A 252 -10.12 -24.24 -14.91
C GLY A 252 -11.34 -23.73 -15.68
N SER A 253 -11.14 -23.01 -16.79
CA SER A 253 -12.25 -22.60 -17.68
C SER A 253 -12.85 -23.75 -18.49
N ALA A 254 -12.06 -24.79 -18.78
CA ALA A 254 -12.52 -25.99 -19.48
C ALA A 254 -13.25 -26.98 -18.55
N GLY A 255 -13.47 -26.63 -17.28
CA GLY A 255 -14.17 -27.45 -16.29
C GLY A 255 -13.27 -28.47 -15.58
N THR A 256 -11.94 -28.37 -15.74
CA THR A 256 -10.99 -29.23 -15.03
C THR A 256 -10.43 -28.52 -13.80
N GLY A 257 -10.59 -29.13 -12.62
CA GLY A 257 -10.12 -28.57 -11.35
C GLY A 257 -11.20 -27.79 -10.57
N PRO A 258 -10.82 -26.91 -9.62
CA PRO A 258 -11.75 -26.21 -8.72
C PRO A 258 -12.64 -25.16 -9.40
N GLY A 259 -12.37 -24.83 -10.67
CA GLY A 259 -13.06 -23.78 -11.43
C GLY A 259 -12.30 -22.45 -11.44
N MET A 260 -12.28 -21.77 -12.58
CA MET A 260 -11.43 -20.61 -12.85
C MET A 260 -11.47 -19.52 -11.76
N ILE A 261 -12.65 -19.15 -11.27
CA ILE A 261 -12.80 -18.06 -10.28
C ILE A 261 -12.11 -18.43 -8.96
N LEU A 262 -12.33 -19.65 -8.46
CA LEU A 262 -11.71 -20.14 -7.23
C LEU A 262 -10.19 -20.28 -7.39
N MET A 263 -9.74 -20.69 -8.58
CA MET A 263 -8.31 -20.77 -8.89
C MET A 263 -7.66 -19.38 -8.87
N VAL A 264 -8.30 -18.37 -9.48
CA VAL A 264 -7.78 -16.99 -9.45
C VAL A 264 -7.74 -16.47 -8.02
N GLN A 265 -8.82 -16.63 -7.26
CA GLN A 265 -8.87 -16.18 -5.86
C GLN A 265 -7.82 -16.86 -5.00
N GLY A 266 -7.68 -18.19 -5.12
CA GLY A 266 -6.69 -18.97 -4.40
C GLY A 266 -5.26 -18.60 -4.76
N ALA A 267 -4.97 -18.40 -6.05
CA ALA A 267 -3.65 -17.98 -6.53
C ALA A 267 -3.24 -16.60 -5.99
N LEU A 268 -4.12 -15.61 -6.12
CA LEU A 268 -3.87 -14.25 -5.68
C LEU A 268 -3.70 -14.17 -4.17
N ALA A 269 -4.63 -14.74 -3.40
CA ALA A 269 -4.54 -14.70 -1.95
C ALA A 269 -3.32 -15.48 -1.41
N ALA A 270 -2.93 -16.59 -2.07
CA ALA A 270 -1.70 -17.30 -1.72
C ALA A 270 -0.44 -16.46 -2.00
N ALA A 271 -0.35 -15.88 -3.19
CA ALA A 271 0.76 -15.01 -3.58
C ALA A 271 0.89 -13.83 -2.62
N GLY A 272 -0.24 -13.19 -2.27
CA GLY A 272 -0.28 -12.09 -1.31
C GLY A 272 0.13 -12.49 0.10
N GLY A 273 -0.24 -13.70 0.54
CA GLY A 273 0.19 -14.23 1.83
C GLY A 273 1.69 -14.49 1.88
N VAL A 274 2.25 -15.13 0.84
CA VAL A 274 3.70 -15.37 0.74
C VAL A 274 4.47 -14.06 0.64
N SER A 275 3.96 -13.06 -0.11
CA SER A 275 4.61 -11.75 -0.21
C SER A 275 4.60 -10.99 1.11
N LEU A 276 3.54 -11.07 1.91
CA LEU A 276 3.52 -10.46 3.25
C LEU A 276 4.50 -11.15 4.20
N VAL A 277 4.63 -12.48 4.13
CA VAL A 277 5.65 -13.22 4.88
C VAL A 277 7.05 -12.81 4.46
N ALA A 278 7.30 -12.65 3.16
CA ALA A 278 8.57 -12.15 2.63
C ALA A 278 8.86 -10.72 3.10
N GLY A 279 7.87 -9.83 3.04
CA GLY A 279 8.00 -8.44 3.51
C GLY A 279 8.37 -8.37 5.00
N VAL A 280 7.69 -9.13 5.86
CA VAL A 280 8.03 -9.20 7.30
C VAL A 280 9.45 -9.74 7.51
N TYR A 281 9.84 -10.75 6.74
CA TYR A 281 11.19 -11.30 6.80
C TYR A 281 12.27 -10.27 6.43
N TRP A 282 12.10 -9.55 5.32
CA TRP A 282 13.03 -8.51 4.87
C TRP A 282 13.10 -7.35 5.86
N TRP A 283 11.95 -6.91 6.36
CA TRP A 283 11.88 -5.86 7.38
C TRP A 283 12.67 -6.22 8.65
N LEU A 284 12.54 -7.45 9.14
CA LEU A 284 13.27 -7.92 10.32
C LEU A 284 14.78 -8.02 10.12
N ARG A 285 15.24 -8.23 8.87
CA ARG A 285 16.66 -8.33 8.55
C ARG A 285 17.32 -7.00 8.21
N ARG A 286 16.54 -5.91 8.09
CA ARG A 286 17.02 -4.58 7.66
C ARG A 286 17.82 -4.65 6.36
N GLU A 287 17.45 -5.57 5.47
CA GLU A 287 17.96 -5.54 4.09
C GLU A 287 17.28 -4.31 3.44
N PRO A 288 18.03 -3.28 3.02
CA PRO A 288 17.43 -2.10 2.40
C PRO A 288 16.67 -2.54 1.15
N GLU A 289 15.41 -2.13 1.00
CA GLU A 289 14.63 -2.38 -0.23
C GLU A 289 15.36 -1.86 -1.49
N ALA A 290 16.26 -0.88 -1.32
CA ALA A 290 17.15 -0.35 -2.35
C ALA A 290 18.18 -1.35 -2.90
N GLU A 291 18.39 -2.50 -2.23
CA GLU A 291 19.26 -3.60 -2.69
C GLU A 291 18.45 -4.84 -3.15
N ALA A 292 17.14 -4.90 -2.90
CA ALA A 292 16.26 -6.03 -3.26
C ALA A 292 15.38 -5.74 -4.48
N ASP A 293 14.85 -4.53 -4.61
CA ASP A 293 14.28 -4.05 -5.86
C ASP A 293 15.45 -3.63 -6.75
N GLY A 294 15.92 -4.59 -7.55
CA GLY A 294 17.02 -4.43 -8.49
C GLY A 294 17.09 -3.02 -9.06
N VAL A 295 18.22 -2.37 -8.76
CA VAL A 295 18.90 -1.34 -9.54
C VAL A 295 18.20 -1.14 -10.90
N ASP A 296 17.69 0.06 -11.14
CA ASP A 296 17.02 0.55 -12.36
C ASP A 296 17.01 -0.45 -13.54
N ALA A 297 15.87 -0.65 -14.21
CA ALA A 297 15.85 -1.38 -15.51
C ALA A 297 16.83 -0.78 -16.57
N ALA A 298 17.37 0.42 -16.31
CA ALA A 298 18.43 1.06 -17.06
C ALA A 298 19.87 0.67 -16.65
N GLU A 299 20.09 0.16 -15.43
CA GLU A 299 21.38 -0.23 -14.85
C GLU A 299 21.58 -1.76 -14.80
N ASP A 300 20.53 -2.58 -14.59
CA ASP A 300 20.59 -4.05 -14.82
C ASP A 300 19.41 -4.56 -15.69
N PRO A 301 19.61 -4.68 -17.02
CA PRO A 301 18.60 -5.22 -17.94
C PRO A 301 18.19 -6.68 -17.65
N TYR A 302 18.92 -7.41 -16.80
CA TYR A 302 18.69 -8.82 -16.54
C TYR A 302 17.71 -9.09 -15.40
N ASP A 303 17.46 -8.12 -14.51
CA ASP A 303 16.51 -8.24 -13.38
C ASP A 303 15.52 -7.06 -13.29
N ALA A 304 15.10 -6.52 -14.45
CA ALA A 304 14.07 -5.48 -14.52
C ALA A 304 12.79 -5.86 -13.75
N SER A 305 12.38 -4.99 -12.82
CA SER A 305 11.13 -5.08 -12.07
C SER A 305 10.05 -4.19 -12.71
N ALA A 306 8.81 -4.68 -12.77
CA ALA A 306 7.70 -3.92 -13.34
C ALA A 306 7.09 -2.92 -12.34
N MET A 307 7.18 -3.21 -11.04
CA MET A 307 6.62 -2.39 -9.97
C MET A 307 7.43 -2.57 -8.68
N GLY A 308 7.49 -1.52 -7.85
CA GLY A 308 8.17 -1.57 -6.56
C GLY A 308 7.42 -2.44 -5.55
N PHE A 309 8.14 -3.13 -4.68
CA PHE A 309 7.51 -4.02 -3.69
C PHE A 309 6.76 -3.23 -2.59
N GLY A 310 7.11 -1.96 -2.38
CA GLY A 310 6.36 -1.04 -1.53
C GLY A 310 4.89 -0.85 -1.95
N ASP A 311 4.61 -0.82 -3.25
CA ASP A 311 3.24 -0.72 -3.78
C ASP A 311 2.40 -1.95 -3.41
N VAL A 312 3.00 -3.14 -3.48
CA VAL A 312 2.36 -4.42 -3.09
C VAL A 312 1.88 -4.37 -1.65
N LYS A 313 2.73 -3.89 -0.74
CA LYS A 313 2.39 -3.76 0.68
C LYS A 313 1.34 -2.67 0.90
N LEU A 314 1.40 -1.56 0.16
CA LEU A 314 0.39 -0.51 0.23
C LEU A 314 -0.98 -1.00 -0.23
N ALA A 315 -1.06 -1.82 -1.28
CA ALA A 315 -2.31 -2.47 -1.69
C ALA A 315 -2.85 -3.44 -0.62
N ALA A 316 -1.97 -4.13 0.10
CA ALA A 316 -2.36 -4.94 1.24
C ALA A 316 -2.99 -4.08 2.36
N VAL A 317 -2.41 -2.91 2.67
CA VAL A 317 -2.97 -1.94 3.62
C VAL A 317 -4.37 -1.51 3.15
N ILE A 318 -4.50 -1.07 1.89
CA ILE A 318 -5.78 -0.62 1.33
C ILE A 318 -6.83 -1.73 1.42
N GLY A 319 -6.45 -2.96 1.05
CA GLY A 319 -7.32 -4.13 1.13
C GLY A 319 -7.73 -4.46 2.57
N ALA A 320 -6.83 -4.33 3.55
CA ALA A 320 -7.12 -4.58 4.96
C ALA A 320 -8.21 -3.63 5.50
N PHE A 321 -8.14 -2.34 5.13
CA PHE A 321 -9.08 -1.34 5.63
C PHE A 321 -10.39 -1.25 4.84
N LEU A 322 -10.34 -1.41 3.52
CA LEU A 322 -11.49 -1.17 2.63
C LEU A 322 -12.17 -2.46 2.14
N GLY A 323 -11.52 -3.62 2.31
CA GLY A 323 -11.96 -4.89 1.76
C GLY A 323 -11.63 -5.04 0.27
N TRP A 324 -11.83 -6.24 -0.26
CA TRP A 324 -11.42 -6.59 -1.62
C TRP A 324 -12.23 -5.87 -2.71
N GLU A 325 -13.52 -5.59 -2.49
CA GLU A 325 -14.39 -4.95 -3.49
C GLU A 325 -13.97 -3.52 -3.77
N ARG A 326 -13.75 -2.74 -2.71
CA ARG A 326 -13.30 -1.34 -2.83
C ARG A 326 -11.84 -1.25 -3.25
N LEU A 327 -11.01 -2.21 -2.88
CA LEU A 327 -9.64 -2.34 -3.40
C LEU A 327 -9.63 -2.45 -4.93
N LEU A 328 -10.54 -3.24 -5.54
CA LEU A 328 -10.62 -3.32 -7.01
C LEU A 328 -10.94 -1.96 -7.64
N VAL A 329 -11.88 -1.21 -7.05
CA VAL A 329 -12.18 0.17 -7.47
C VAL A 329 -10.93 1.05 -7.36
N ALA A 330 -10.19 0.96 -6.24
CA ALA A 330 -8.97 1.72 -6.02
C ALA A 330 -7.91 1.42 -7.08
N LEU A 331 -7.68 0.15 -7.39
CA LEU A 331 -6.72 -0.29 -8.40
C LEU A 331 -7.10 0.20 -9.81
N VAL A 332 -8.36 0.07 -10.18
CA VAL A 332 -8.86 0.56 -11.48
C VAL A 332 -8.60 2.06 -11.61
N VAL A 333 -9.03 2.84 -10.60
CA VAL A 333 -8.83 4.29 -10.61
C VAL A 333 -7.34 4.66 -10.67
N ALA A 334 -6.49 3.95 -9.91
CA ALA A 334 -5.04 4.16 -9.91
C ALA A 334 -4.42 3.90 -11.29
N VAL A 335 -4.77 2.81 -11.95
CA VAL A 335 -4.28 2.47 -13.30
C VAL A 335 -4.72 3.51 -14.32
N PHE A 336 -5.98 3.93 -14.31
CA PHE A 336 -6.47 4.96 -15.22
C PHE A 336 -5.82 6.32 -14.97
N ALA A 337 -5.70 6.74 -13.71
CA ALA A 337 -5.05 8.01 -13.35
C ALA A 337 -3.56 8.01 -13.76
N GLY A 338 -2.85 6.92 -13.47
CA GLY A 338 -1.46 6.72 -13.87
C GLY A 338 -1.28 6.72 -15.39
N ALA A 339 -2.17 6.05 -16.13
CA ALA A 339 -2.14 6.00 -17.59
C ALA A 339 -2.36 7.38 -18.22
N VAL A 340 -3.37 8.14 -17.76
CA VAL A 340 -3.66 9.48 -18.26
C VAL A 340 -2.47 10.41 -18.03
N LEU A 341 -1.90 10.42 -16.82
CA LEU A 341 -0.78 11.30 -16.48
C LEU A 341 0.53 10.86 -17.15
N GLY A 342 0.75 9.55 -17.30
CA GLY A 342 1.87 9.02 -18.08
C GLY A 342 1.80 9.42 -19.56
N LEU A 343 0.62 9.34 -20.18
CA LEU A 343 0.42 9.81 -21.55
C LEU A 343 0.64 11.32 -21.69
N LEU A 344 0.19 12.10 -20.71
CA LEU A 344 0.46 13.55 -20.68
C LEU A 344 1.95 13.86 -20.53
N GLN A 345 2.68 13.15 -19.67
CA GLN A 345 4.13 13.31 -19.52
C GLN A 345 4.88 12.94 -20.81
N LEU A 346 4.46 11.86 -21.46
CA LEU A 346 5.00 11.44 -22.75
C LEU A 346 4.76 12.50 -23.84
N ALA A 347 3.55 13.06 -23.91
CA ALA A 347 3.22 14.16 -24.83
C ALA A 347 4.06 15.42 -24.53
N MET A 348 4.39 15.66 -23.27
CA MET A 348 5.25 16.77 -22.82
C MET A 348 6.76 16.47 -22.95
N LYS A 349 7.16 15.32 -23.52
CA LYS A 349 8.56 14.86 -23.65
C LYS A 349 9.34 14.88 -22.33
N ARG A 350 8.67 14.60 -21.21
CA ARG A 350 9.31 14.46 -19.90
C ARG A 350 9.80 13.02 -19.71
N GLU A 351 10.70 12.84 -18.74
CA GLU A 351 11.11 11.50 -18.31
C GLU A 351 9.88 10.68 -17.92
N ASN A 352 9.81 9.47 -18.46
CA ASN A 352 8.64 8.60 -18.37
C ASN A 352 8.72 7.70 -17.13
N ARG A 353 9.15 8.25 -15.99
CA ARG A 353 9.22 7.54 -14.70
C ARG A 353 8.05 7.98 -13.83
N VAL A 354 7.04 7.11 -13.73
CA VAL A 354 5.78 7.40 -13.04
C VAL A 354 5.75 6.67 -11.69
N LYS A 355 5.61 7.44 -10.61
CA LYS A 355 5.53 6.96 -9.22
C LYS A 355 4.14 6.42 -8.94
N PHE A 356 4.00 5.11 -8.72
CA PHE A 356 2.68 4.47 -8.68
C PHE A 356 1.94 4.71 -7.35
N GLY A 357 2.64 4.83 -6.23
CA GLY A 357 2.09 4.99 -4.89
C GLY A 357 1.04 6.12 -4.76
N PRO A 358 1.30 7.35 -5.24
CA PRO A 358 0.32 8.44 -5.24
C PRO A 358 -0.97 8.14 -6.00
N TYR A 359 -0.90 7.40 -7.11
CA TYR A 359 -2.10 7.02 -7.86
C TYR A 359 -2.88 5.94 -7.13
N LEU A 360 -2.18 5.00 -6.50
CA LEU A 360 -2.79 3.98 -5.65
C LEU A 360 -3.50 4.62 -4.44
N ALA A 361 -2.89 5.61 -3.81
CA ALA A 361 -3.48 6.38 -2.72
C ALA A 361 -4.69 7.20 -3.17
N LEU A 362 -4.59 7.89 -4.31
CA LEU A 362 -5.72 8.61 -4.90
C LEU A 362 -6.89 7.66 -5.20
N GLY A 363 -6.60 6.50 -5.80
CA GLY A 363 -7.56 5.45 -6.05
C GLY A 363 -8.23 4.97 -4.76
N ALA A 364 -7.47 4.77 -3.68
CA ALA A 364 -8.00 4.36 -2.39
C ALA A 364 -8.91 5.43 -1.74
N VAL A 365 -8.56 6.72 -1.85
CA VAL A 365 -9.43 7.82 -1.37
C VAL A 365 -10.73 7.85 -2.18
N ILE A 366 -10.66 7.69 -3.50
CA ILE A 366 -11.86 7.63 -4.35
C ILE A 366 -12.70 6.40 -4.01
N ALA A 367 -12.09 5.23 -3.82
CA ALA A 367 -12.79 4.02 -3.44
C ALA A 367 -13.39 4.08 -2.02
N LEU A 368 -12.76 4.81 -1.10
CA LEU A 368 -13.29 5.05 0.23
C LEU A 368 -14.63 5.81 0.15
N ILE A 369 -14.68 6.87 -0.65
CA ILE A 369 -15.84 7.79 -0.73
C ILE A 369 -16.93 7.23 -1.65
N TRP A 370 -16.57 6.80 -2.87
CA TRP A 370 -17.53 6.42 -3.91
C TRP A 370 -17.56 4.93 -4.21
N GLY A 371 -16.64 4.13 -3.65
CA GLY A 371 -16.49 2.72 -3.99
C GLY A 371 -17.73 1.88 -3.74
N GLN A 372 -18.49 2.13 -2.66
CA GLN A 372 -19.74 1.40 -2.41
C GLN A 372 -20.76 1.61 -3.53
N GLY A 373 -20.95 2.84 -4.00
CA GLY A 373 -21.88 3.14 -5.08
C GLY A 373 -21.47 2.49 -6.40
N TRP A 374 -20.17 2.46 -6.70
CA TRP A 374 -19.64 1.82 -7.91
C TRP A 374 -19.79 0.30 -7.86
N VAL A 375 -19.49 -0.32 -6.71
CA VAL A 375 -19.65 -1.76 -6.52
C VAL A 375 -21.13 -2.16 -6.63
N GLN A 376 -22.04 -1.42 -5.99
CA GLN A 376 -23.48 -1.68 -6.09
C GLN A 376 -24.01 -1.48 -7.51
N GLY A 377 -23.57 -0.44 -8.21
CA GLY A 377 -23.91 -0.21 -9.61
C GLY A 377 -23.44 -1.34 -10.53
N TYR A 378 -22.24 -1.87 -10.29
CA TYR A 378 -21.73 -3.01 -11.05
C TYR A 378 -22.51 -4.30 -10.75
N ARG A 379 -22.83 -4.56 -9.47
CA ARG A 379 -23.66 -5.70 -9.07
C ARG A 379 -25.03 -5.67 -9.71
N SER A 380 -25.71 -4.52 -9.68
CA SER A 380 -27.03 -4.39 -10.28
C SER A 380 -27.02 -4.59 -11.80
N MET A 381 -25.97 -4.14 -12.50
CA MET A 381 -25.78 -4.41 -13.93
C MET A 381 -25.57 -5.90 -14.23
N LEU A 382 -24.92 -6.64 -13.32
CA LEU A 382 -24.72 -8.09 -13.42
C LEU A 382 -25.93 -8.91 -12.91
N GLY A 383 -26.95 -8.27 -12.34
CA GLY A 383 -28.10 -8.95 -11.74
C GLY A 383 -27.79 -9.64 -10.41
N LEU A 384 -26.77 -9.16 -9.68
CA LEU A 384 -26.33 -9.66 -8.37
C LEU A 384 -26.84 -8.82 -7.19
#